data_AF-A0A1G0XGD6-F1
#
_entry.id   AF-A0A1G0XGD6-F1
#
_cell.length_a   1.000
_cell.length_b   1.000
_cell.length_c   1.000
_cell.angle_alpha   90.00
_cell.angle_beta   90.00
_cell.angle_gamma   90.00
#
_symmetry.space_group_name_H-M   'P 1'
#
loop_
_entity.id
_entity.type
_entity.pdbx_description
1 polymer ?
#
loop_
_entity_poly.entity_id
_entity_poly.type
_entity_poly.pdbx_seq_one_letter_code
_entity_poly.pdbx_strand_id
1 'polypeptide(L)'
;MPNRNSKTSAEKGIRSTLIGIIVSIFLAIIKGTAGVLGNSYALIADAIESTSDVFTSFIVLTGLKIASKPADIDHPYGHGKAEPIAGMMVASALFIAAVIIIIQSTHEIITPHHAPAFFTLIVLVAVVITKELLFRFVIKIGENIESTSVKIDAWHHRSDAITSFAAFIGISVALIGGKGYEEADDYAALFASGIIIFNAYRLFKPAFSELMDTAPPIHVLDEVKSAAGKVNGVMAIDKCFVRKMGLEFFVDIHVVVDRNLPVHIGHLIGHNVKDELIKFNPKISDVLVHIEPTPVKI
;
A
#
# COMPACT_ATOMS: atom_id res chain seq x y z
N MET A 1 -22.95 -19.58 -3.04
CA MET A 1 -23.42 -18.52 -2.13
C MET A 1 -22.23 -18.02 -1.32
N PRO A 2 -21.88 -16.72 -1.33
CA PRO A 2 -20.76 -16.23 -0.52
C PRO A 2 -21.07 -16.44 0.97
N ASN A 3 -20.13 -17.07 1.67
CA ASN A 3 -20.26 -17.52 3.06
C ASN A 3 -20.71 -16.37 3.98
N ARG A 4 -21.76 -16.56 4.78
CA ARG A 4 -22.33 -15.51 5.67
C ARG A 4 -21.28 -14.95 6.66
N ASN A 5 -20.27 -15.76 6.99
CA ASN A 5 -19.10 -15.37 7.80
C ASN A 5 -18.09 -14.49 7.06
N SER A 6 -18.00 -14.58 5.73
CA SER A 6 -17.09 -13.75 4.93
C SER A 6 -17.58 -12.30 4.81
N LYS A 7 -18.89 -12.10 4.62
CA LYS A 7 -19.50 -10.76 4.60
C LYS A 7 -19.38 -10.03 5.94
N THR A 8 -19.64 -10.73 7.04
CA THR A 8 -19.49 -10.17 8.40
C THR A 8 -18.03 -9.88 8.77
N SER A 9 -17.06 -10.62 8.23
CA SER A 9 -15.63 -10.36 8.43
C SER A 9 -15.14 -9.16 7.61
N ALA A 10 -15.59 -9.03 6.36
CA ALA A 10 -15.31 -7.86 5.52
C ALA A 10 -15.93 -6.58 6.10
N GLU A 11 -17.17 -6.64 6.60
CA GLU A 11 -17.82 -5.50 7.28
C GLU A 11 -17.07 -5.09 8.56
N LYS A 12 -16.53 -6.04 9.33
CA LYS A 12 -15.69 -5.75 10.49
C LYS A 12 -14.40 -5.03 10.11
N GLY A 13 -13.73 -5.45 9.03
CA GLY A 13 -12.54 -4.80 8.50
C GLY A 13 -12.80 -3.38 8.01
N ILE A 14 -13.89 -3.17 7.26
CA ILE A 14 -14.30 -1.83 6.80
C ILE A 14 -14.63 -0.93 7.99
N ARG A 15 -15.36 -1.43 8.99
CA ARG A 15 -15.66 -0.67 10.20
C ARG A 15 -14.41 -0.31 10.99
N SER A 16 -13.43 -1.21 11.13
CA SER A 16 -12.18 -0.88 11.83
C SER A 16 -11.39 0.21 11.12
N THR A 17 -11.28 0.16 9.79
CA THR A 17 -10.59 1.20 9.02
C THR A 17 -11.35 2.54 9.08
N LEU A 18 -12.69 2.53 9.04
CA LEU A 18 -13.48 3.75 9.23
C LEU A 18 -13.28 4.38 10.62
N ILE A 19 -13.21 3.56 11.67
CA ILE A 19 -12.87 4.03 13.02
C ILE A 19 -11.47 4.65 13.02
N GLY A 20 -10.50 4.02 12.37
CA GLY A 20 -9.15 4.55 12.22
C GLY A 20 -9.11 5.91 11.53
N ILE A 21 -9.85 6.09 10.43
CA ILE A 21 -9.97 7.36 9.72
C ILE A 21 -10.58 8.44 10.61
N ILE A 22 -11.68 8.14 11.31
CA ILE A 22 -12.33 9.11 12.20
C ILE A 22 -11.37 9.54 13.32
N VAL A 23 -10.67 8.57 13.94
CA VAL A 23 -9.67 8.86 14.97
C VAL A 23 -8.53 9.71 14.41
N SER A 24 -8.01 9.40 13.23
CA SER A 24 -6.97 10.20 12.57
C SER A 24 -7.41 11.63 12.28
N ILE A 25 -8.67 11.87 11.87
CA ILE A 25 -9.22 13.22 11.69
C ILE A 25 -9.22 13.99 13.01
N PHE A 26 -9.72 13.39 14.09
CA PHE A 26 -9.72 14.03 15.41
C PHE A 26 -8.30 14.32 15.90
N LEU A 27 -7.37 13.37 15.73
CA LEU A 27 -5.97 13.56 16.09
C LEU A 27 -5.32 14.67 15.27
N ALA A 28 -5.60 14.79 13.97
CA ALA A 28 -5.07 15.87 13.13
C ALA A 28 -5.49 17.26 13.65
N ILE A 29 -6.77 17.42 14.04
CA ILE A 29 -7.28 18.69 14.60
C ILE A 29 -6.62 18.99 15.95
N ILE A 30 -6.54 17.99 16.84
CA ILE A 30 -5.94 18.17 18.17
C ILE A 30 -4.45 18.52 18.05
N LYS A 31 -3.69 17.77 17.24
CA LYS A 31 -2.26 18.02 17.01
C LYS A 31 -2.03 19.39 16.39
N GLY A 32 -2.79 19.76 15.35
CA GLY A 32 -2.62 21.05 14.67
C GLY A 32 -2.91 22.24 15.59
N THR A 33 -4.01 22.19 16.34
CA THR A 33 -4.35 23.25 17.30
C THR A 33 -3.35 23.33 18.45
N ALA A 34 -2.94 22.19 19.01
CA ALA A 34 -1.96 22.15 20.09
C ALA A 34 -0.55 22.56 19.64
N GLY A 35 -0.14 22.22 18.42
CA GLY A 35 1.14 22.58 17.85
C GLY A 35 1.27 24.09 17.64
N VAL A 36 0.24 24.73 17.08
CA VAL A 36 0.23 26.20 16.90
C VAL A 36 0.18 26.93 18.24
N LEU A 37 -0.72 26.53 19.16
CA LEU A 37 -0.81 27.17 20.47
C LEU A 37 0.41 26.91 21.36
N GLY A 38 1.10 25.80 21.12
CA GLY A 38 2.23 25.34 21.91
C GLY A 38 3.59 25.67 21.32
N ASN A 39 3.65 26.34 20.17
CA ASN A 39 4.88 26.59 19.40
C ASN A 39 5.74 25.32 19.25
N SER A 40 5.11 24.18 18.92
CA SER A 40 5.83 22.93 18.66
C SER A 40 5.73 22.54 17.20
N TYR A 41 6.87 22.55 16.52
CA TYR A 41 6.95 22.21 15.11
C TYR A 41 6.87 20.71 14.88
N ALA A 42 7.40 19.87 15.78
CA ALA A 42 7.20 18.43 15.63
C ALA A 42 5.72 18.04 15.78
N LEU A 43 4.96 18.73 16.64
CA LEU A 43 3.53 18.50 16.77
C LEU A 43 2.74 19.00 15.54
N ILE A 44 3.17 20.11 14.92
CA ILE A 44 2.63 20.58 13.64
C ILE A 44 2.95 19.59 12.51
N ALA A 45 4.19 19.08 12.44
CA ALA A 45 4.59 18.07 11.47
C ALA A 45 3.74 16.79 11.60
N ASP A 46 3.53 16.33 12.83
CA ASP A 46 2.68 15.17 13.16
C ASP A 46 1.18 15.42 12.82
N ALA A 47 0.74 16.69 12.86
CA ALA A 47 -0.59 17.10 12.40
C ALA A 47 -0.73 17.10 10.87
N ILE A 48 0.30 17.58 10.15
CA ILE A 48 0.37 17.57 8.68
C ILE A 48 0.37 16.12 8.17
N GLU A 49 1.12 15.22 8.83
CA GLU A 49 1.11 13.79 8.56
C GLU A 49 -0.30 13.21 8.72
N SER A 50 -0.92 13.43 9.88
CA SER A 50 -2.29 12.93 10.15
C SER A 50 -3.33 13.50 9.19
N THR A 51 -3.16 14.73 8.71
CA THR A 51 -4.03 15.35 7.68
C THR A 51 -3.80 14.73 6.30
N SER A 52 -2.53 14.46 5.97
CA SER A 52 -2.14 13.80 4.73
C SER A 52 -2.74 12.40 4.67
N ASP A 53 -2.78 11.65 5.77
CA ASP A 53 -3.41 10.33 5.86
C ASP A 53 -4.89 10.35 5.49
N VAL A 54 -5.63 11.38 5.91
CA VAL A 54 -7.05 11.52 5.58
C VAL A 54 -7.24 11.75 4.09
N PHE A 55 -6.43 12.63 3.50
CA PHE A 55 -6.48 12.94 2.08
C PHE A 55 -6.05 11.74 1.22
N THR A 56 -4.97 11.07 1.60
CA THR A 56 -4.46 9.88 0.91
C THR A 56 -5.43 8.71 1.01
N SER A 57 -6.13 8.55 2.14
CA SER A 57 -7.21 7.56 2.29
C SER A 57 -8.34 7.79 1.28
N PHE A 58 -8.70 9.04 1.00
CA PHE A 58 -9.69 9.36 -0.03
C PHE A 58 -9.18 9.04 -1.44
N ILE A 59 -7.90 9.29 -1.73
CA ILE A 59 -7.25 8.92 -3.00
C ILE A 59 -7.28 7.40 -3.17
N VAL A 60 -6.90 6.62 -2.16
CA VAL A 60 -6.92 5.14 -2.22
C VAL A 60 -8.34 4.63 -2.44
N LEU A 61 -9.32 5.15 -1.70
CA LEU A 61 -10.72 4.74 -1.83
C LEU A 61 -11.24 5.01 -3.25
N THR A 62 -10.94 6.19 -3.79
CA THR A 62 -11.33 6.55 -5.16
C THR A 62 -10.61 5.68 -6.19
N GLY A 63 -9.30 5.46 -6.01
CA GLY A 63 -8.48 4.60 -6.86
C GLY A 63 -9.00 3.16 -6.91
N LEU A 64 -9.31 2.56 -5.76
CA LEU A 64 -9.92 1.22 -5.66
C LEU A 64 -11.30 1.15 -6.31
N LYS A 65 -12.13 2.17 -6.10
CA LYS A 65 -13.47 2.24 -6.73
C LYS A 65 -13.37 2.32 -8.25
N ILE A 66 -12.39 3.05 -8.78
CA ILE A 66 -12.12 3.11 -10.22
C ILE A 66 -11.55 1.78 -10.70
N ALA A 67 -10.56 1.22 -10.00
CA ALA A 67 -9.92 -0.05 -10.34
C ALA A 67 -10.89 -1.23 -10.39
N SER A 68 -11.94 -1.20 -9.58
CA SER A 68 -13.00 -2.22 -9.54
C SER A 68 -14.02 -2.10 -10.68
N LYS A 69 -13.93 -1.09 -11.54
CA LYS A 69 -14.81 -0.98 -12.70
C LYS A 69 -14.45 -2.05 -13.74
N PRO A 70 -15.46 -2.72 -14.35
CA PRO A 70 -15.21 -3.68 -15.41
C PRO A 70 -14.58 -3.01 -16.64
N ALA A 71 -14.10 -3.83 -17.58
CA ALA A 71 -13.63 -3.36 -18.88
C ALA A 71 -14.75 -2.62 -19.65
N ASP A 72 -14.34 -1.56 -20.35
CA ASP A 72 -15.20 -0.79 -21.26
C ASP A 72 -14.49 -0.52 -22.59
N ILE A 73 -15.12 0.26 -23.47
CA ILE A 73 -14.62 0.53 -24.83
C ILE A 73 -13.28 1.28 -24.79
N ASP A 74 -13.13 2.22 -23.84
CA ASP A 74 -11.92 3.03 -23.71
C ASP A 74 -10.82 2.27 -22.96
N HIS A 75 -11.18 1.28 -22.13
CA HIS A 75 -10.29 0.44 -21.34
C HIS A 75 -10.62 -1.06 -21.50
N PRO A 76 -10.22 -1.70 -22.62
CA PRO A 76 -10.55 -3.09 -22.92
C PRO A 76 -10.02 -4.12 -21.91
N TYR A 77 -8.95 -3.78 -21.19
CA TYR A 77 -8.35 -4.61 -20.14
C TYR A 77 -8.82 -4.24 -18.73
N GLY A 78 -9.81 -3.35 -18.61
CA GLY A 78 -10.30 -2.86 -17.33
C GLY A 78 -9.49 -1.70 -16.75
N HIS A 79 -9.90 -1.30 -15.56
CA HIS A 79 -9.39 -0.10 -14.88
C HIS A 79 -8.36 -0.41 -13.79
N GLY A 80 -7.87 -1.65 -13.70
CA GLY A 80 -7.02 -2.13 -12.60
C GLY A 80 -5.79 -1.25 -12.32
N LYS A 81 -5.21 -0.63 -13.35
CA LYS A 81 -4.06 0.29 -13.21
C LYS A 81 -4.35 1.56 -12.39
N ALA A 82 -5.62 1.88 -12.13
CA ALA A 82 -5.99 3.00 -11.24
C ALA A 82 -5.53 2.78 -9.79
N GLU A 83 -5.40 1.53 -9.33
CA GLU A 83 -4.89 1.20 -7.99
C GLU A 83 -3.41 1.58 -7.81
N PRO A 84 -2.45 1.08 -8.63
CA PRO A 84 -1.06 1.50 -8.51
C PRO A 84 -0.85 2.99 -8.78
N ILE A 85 -1.65 3.61 -9.66
CA ILE A 85 -1.60 5.08 -9.87
C ILE A 85 -1.98 5.82 -8.59
N ALA A 86 -3.07 5.42 -7.91
CA ALA A 86 -3.45 6.00 -6.64
C ALA A 86 -2.36 5.79 -5.57
N GLY A 87 -1.76 4.60 -5.50
CA GLY A 87 -0.63 4.32 -4.62
C GLY A 87 0.59 5.22 -4.87
N MET A 88 0.93 5.49 -6.14
CA MET A 88 1.98 6.44 -6.51
C MET A 88 1.65 7.89 -6.13
N MET A 89 0.40 8.31 -6.30
CA MET A 89 -0.05 9.66 -5.88
C MET A 89 0.09 9.83 -4.37
N VAL A 90 -0.32 8.83 -3.58
CA VAL A 90 -0.18 8.84 -2.12
C VAL A 90 1.28 8.91 -1.69
N ALA A 91 2.12 8.04 -2.25
CA ALA A 91 3.55 8.04 -1.93
C ALA A 91 4.22 9.38 -2.30
N SER A 92 3.82 9.99 -3.41
CA SER A 92 4.32 11.30 -3.83
C SER A 92 3.85 12.41 -2.88
N ALA A 93 2.60 12.37 -2.42
CA ALA A 93 2.09 13.33 -1.44
C ALA A 93 2.83 13.23 -0.09
N LEU A 94 3.08 12.00 0.40
CA LEU A 94 3.88 11.77 1.61
C LEU A 94 5.31 12.29 1.47
N PHE A 95 5.93 12.07 0.30
CA PHE A 95 7.26 12.59 0.03
C PHE A 95 7.29 14.13 0.04
N ILE A 96 6.30 14.78 -0.60
CA ILE A 96 6.17 16.24 -0.59
C ILE A 96 5.97 16.76 0.85
N ALA A 97 5.12 16.11 1.63
CA ALA A 97 4.90 16.46 3.03
C ALA A 97 6.21 16.36 3.84
N ALA A 98 6.98 15.29 3.67
CA ALA A 98 8.28 15.14 4.32
C ALA A 98 9.28 16.23 3.90
N VAL A 99 9.32 16.60 2.62
CA VAL A 99 10.18 17.70 2.14
C VAL A 99 9.76 19.03 2.77
N ILE A 100 8.47 19.31 2.89
CA ILE A 100 7.97 20.52 3.56
C ILE A 100 8.42 20.53 5.03
N ILE A 101 8.30 19.40 5.74
CA ILE A 101 8.77 19.26 7.12
C ILE A 101 10.27 19.51 7.20
N ILE A 102 11.08 18.94 6.30
CA ILE A 102 12.53 19.17 6.26
C ILE A 102 12.86 20.65 6.09
N ILE A 103 12.21 21.32 5.15
CA ILE A 103 12.44 22.75 4.89
C ILE A 103 12.08 23.58 6.13
N GLN A 104 10.93 23.31 6.74
CA GLN A 104 10.47 24.01 7.94
C GLN A 104 11.41 23.75 9.12
N SER A 105 11.68 22.49 9.47
CA SER A 105 12.58 22.15 10.58
C SER A 105 14.00 22.68 10.36
N THR A 106 14.52 22.69 9.12
CA THR A 106 15.84 23.28 8.84
C THR A 106 15.85 24.79 8.99
N HIS A 107 14.79 25.48 8.54
CA HIS A 107 14.65 26.92 8.74
C HIS A 107 14.64 27.26 10.23
N GLU A 108 13.84 26.53 11.00
CA GLU A 108 13.65 26.74 12.44
C GLU A 108 14.95 26.49 13.23
N ILE A 109 15.70 25.43 12.94
CA ILE A 109 17.04 25.20 13.54
C ILE A 109 17.97 26.43 13.37
N ILE A 110 17.81 27.19 12.29
CA ILE A 110 18.65 28.37 12.00
C ILE A 110 18.07 29.64 12.63
N THR A 111 16.75 29.72 12.83
CA THR A 111 16.07 30.89 13.40
C THR A 111 15.69 30.67 14.86
N PRO A 112 16.28 31.38 15.83
CA PRO A 112 15.97 31.18 17.25
C PRO A 112 14.47 31.34 17.54
N HIS A 113 13.83 30.27 18.02
CA HIS A 113 12.42 30.22 18.37
C HIS A 113 12.21 29.82 19.83
N HIS A 114 11.03 30.15 20.35
CA HIS A 114 10.66 29.82 21.72
C HIS A 114 10.55 28.30 21.91
N ALA A 115 10.99 27.82 23.08
CA ALA A 115 10.79 26.44 23.48
C ALA A 115 9.30 26.03 23.39
N PRO A 116 9.00 24.79 22.97
CA PRO A 116 7.64 24.28 22.92
C PRO A 116 7.01 24.29 24.32
N ALA A 117 5.70 24.56 24.40
CA ALA A 117 4.99 24.63 25.66
C ALA A 117 4.79 23.24 26.29
N PHE A 118 4.89 23.12 27.62
CA PHE A 118 4.82 21.83 28.34
C PHE A 118 3.56 21.00 28.03
N PHE A 119 2.42 21.64 27.72
CA PHE A 119 1.18 20.92 27.42
C PHE A 119 1.27 20.10 26.11
N THR A 120 2.21 20.41 25.20
CA THR A 120 2.45 19.66 23.96
C THR A 120 2.91 18.22 24.23
N LEU A 121 3.67 18.00 25.32
CA LEU A 121 4.04 16.65 25.76
C LEU A 121 2.83 15.81 26.16
N ILE A 122 1.88 16.42 26.89
CA ILE A 122 0.66 15.72 27.33
C ILE A 122 -0.16 15.30 26.10
N VAL A 123 -0.24 16.18 25.10
CA VAL A 123 -0.91 15.89 23.82
C VAL A 123 -0.21 14.74 23.09
N LEU A 124 1.12 14.76 22.97
CA LEU A 124 1.87 13.68 22.33
C LEU A 124 1.73 12.34 23.05
N VAL A 125 1.77 12.32 24.38
CA VAL A 125 1.52 11.09 25.15
C VAL A 125 0.14 10.55 24.84
N ALA A 126 -0.89 11.41 24.80
CA ALA A 126 -2.24 11.00 24.44
C ALA A 126 -2.33 10.48 23.00
N VAL A 127 -1.62 11.10 22.04
CA VAL A 127 -1.53 10.64 20.65
C VAL A 127 -0.89 9.26 20.56
N VAL A 128 0.28 9.06 21.17
CA VAL A 128 1.03 7.80 21.14
C VAL A 128 0.20 6.68 21.73
N ILE A 129 -0.44 6.91 22.89
CA ILE A 129 -1.35 5.94 23.52
C ILE A 129 -2.52 5.63 22.59
N THR A 130 -3.15 6.65 21.99
CA THR A 130 -4.30 6.47 21.10
C THR A 130 -3.93 5.63 19.87
N LYS A 131 -2.81 5.95 19.20
CA LYS A 131 -2.33 5.20 18.02
C LYS A 131 -1.91 3.78 18.38
N GLU A 132 -1.27 3.55 19.53
CA GLU A 132 -0.93 2.20 20.01
C GLU A 132 -2.19 1.37 20.35
N LEU A 133 -3.20 1.97 20.99
CA LEU A 133 -4.48 1.31 21.24
C LEU A 133 -5.20 0.97 19.93
N LEU A 134 -5.18 1.89 18.96
CA LEU A 134 -5.75 1.68 17.64
C LEU A 134 -5.00 0.57 16.88
N PHE A 135 -3.67 0.54 16.92
CA PHE A 135 -2.87 -0.56 16.40
C PHE A 135 -3.31 -1.90 17.00
N ARG A 136 -3.39 -2.00 18.33
CA ARG A 136 -3.79 -3.24 19.01
C ARG A 136 -5.21 -3.67 18.65
N PHE A 137 -6.12 -2.72 18.48
CA PHE A 137 -7.48 -2.99 18.07
C PHE A 137 -7.55 -3.51 16.63
N VAL A 138 -6.92 -2.80 15.68
CA VAL A 138 -6.95 -3.13 14.25
C VAL A 138 -6.15 -4.40 13.95
N ILE A 139 -4.99 -4.61 14.58
CA ILE A 139 -4.18 -5.82 14.36
C ILE A 139 -4.91 -7.08 14.83
N LYS A 140 -5.61 -7.01 15.98
CA LYS A 140 -6.41 -8.12 16.50
C LYS A 140 -7.57 -8.45 15.55
N ILE A 141 -8.20 -7.44 14.95
CA ILE A 141 -9.23 -7.66 13.92
C ILE A 141 -8.60 -8.28 12.68
N GLY A 142 -7.47 -7.74 12.20
CA GLY A 142 -6.74 -8.24 11.04
C GLY A 142 -6.28 -9.69 11.19
N GLU A 143 -5.85 -10.11 12.38
CA GLU A 143 -5.55 -11.50 12.71
C GLU A 143 -6.79 -12.38 12.71
N ASN A 144 -7.87 -11.96 13.37
CA ASN A 144 -9.11 -12.74 13.47
C ASN A 144 -9.80 -12.98 12.12
N ILE A 145 -9.64 -12.05 11.17
CA ILE A 145 -10.23 -12.17 9.83
C ILE A 145 -9.19 -12.57 8.77
N GLU A 146 -7.96 -12.87 9.20
CA GLU A 146 -6.81 -13.21 8.34
C GLU A 146 -6.57 -12.21 7.18
N SER A 147 -6.92 -10.94 7.37
CA SER A 147 -6.81 -9.93 6.31
C SER A 147 -5.43 -9.25 6.34
N THR A 148 -4.65 -9.50 5.30
CA THR A 148 -3.36 -8.81 5.07
C THR A 148 -3.53 -7.30 4.99
N SER A 149 -4.59 -6.81 4.34
CA SER A 149 -4.84 -5.36 4.19
C SER A 149 -5.13 -4.68 5.53
N VAL A 150 -5.95 -5.30 6.40
CA VAL A 150 -6.23 -4.76 7.73
C VAL A 150 -5.00 -4.83 8.64
N LYS A 151 -4.16 -5.87 8.49
CA LYS A 151 -2.87 -5.93 9.20
C LYS A 151 -1.92 -4.81 8.75
N ILE A 152 -1.87 -4.49 7.45
CA ILE A 152 -1.05 -3.38 6.92
C ILE A 152 -1.53 -2.04 7.50
N ASP A 153 -2.83 -1.80 7.52
CA ASP A 153 -3.45 -0.60 8.12
C ASP A 153 -3.09 -0.48 9.63
N ALA A 154 -3.13 -1.59 10.36
CA ALA A 154 -2.67 -1.60 11.76
C ALA A 154 -1.18 -1.19 11.87
N TRP A 155 -0.31 -1.79 11.05
CA TRP A 155 1.12 -1.44 11.04
C TRP A 155 1.38 0.02 10.67
N HIS A 156 0.52 0.65 9.87
CA HIS A 156 0.54 2.08 9.62
C HIS A 156 0.33 2.88 10.91
N HIS A 157 -0.72 2.59 11.66
CA HIS A 157 -0.96 3.25 12.96
C HIS A 157 0.21 3.11 13.92
N ARG A 158 0.92 1.98 13.89
CA ARG A 158 2.13 1.78 14.69
C ARG A 158 3.32 2.58 14.19
N SER A 159 3.47 2.75 12.88
CA SER A 159 4.48 3.65 12.30
C SER A 159 4.24 5.08 12.79
N ASP A 160 2.99 5.55 12.75
CA ASP A 160 2.63 6.89 13.25
C ASP A 160 2.90 7.02 14.76
N ALA A 161 2.63 5.97 15.53
CA ALA A 161 2.95 5.97 16.97
C ALA A 161 4.47 6.12 17.21
N ILE A 162 5.30 5.52 16.35
CA ILE A 162 6.76 5.62 16.43
C ILE A 162 7.23 7.03 16.05
N THR A 163 6.68 7.65 14.99
CA THR A 163 7.02 9.03 14.60
C THR A 163 6.57 10.03 15.66
N SER A 164 5.34 9.90 16.19
CA SER A 164 4.86 10.73 17.32
C SER A 164 5.69 10.51 18.60
N PHE A 165 6.19 9.30 18.84
CA PHE A 165 7.08 9.03 19.99
C PHE A 165 8.48 9.64 19.81
N ALA A 166 9.02 9.65 18.59
CA ALA A 166 10.26 10.35 18.29
C ALA A 166 10.12 11.87 18.54
N ALA A 167 9.00 12.47 18.13
CA ALA A 167 8.66 13.86 18.45
C ALA A 167 8.58 14.08 19.98
N PHE A 168 7.97 13.16 20.72
CA PHE A 168 7.90 13.24 22.19
C PHE A 168 9.28 13.30 22.84
N ILE A 169 10.23 12.50 22.34
CA ILE A 169 11.62 12.52 22.82
C ILE A 169 12.26 13.89 22.51
N GLY A 170 12.10 14.41 21.28
CA GLY A 170 12.61 15.72 20.88
C GLY A 170 12.14 16.86 21.77
N ILE A 171 10.82 16.98 21.96
CA ILE A 171 10.21 17.98 22.85
C ILE A 171 10.67 17.80 24.30
N SER A 172 10.79 16.56 24.78
CA SER A 172 11.25 16.29 26.15
C SER A 172 12.69 16.79 26.37
N VAL A 173 13.57 16.58 25.39
CA VAL A 173 14.95 17.08 25.43
C VAL A 173 14.96 18.61 25.39
N ALA A 174 14.15 19.24 24.53
CA ALA A 174 14.05 20.69 24.45
C ALA A 174 13.58 21.32 25.77
N LEU A 175 12.57 20.71 26.41
CA LEU A 175 12.00 21.20 27.67
C LEU A 175 12.92 20.99 28.89
N ILE A 176 13.57 19.82 28.99
CA ILE A 176 14.45 19.49 30.12
C ILE A 176 15.80 20.21 30.00
N GLY A 177 16.32 20.33 28.77
CA GLY A 177 17.60 20.98 28.48
C GLY A 177 17.58 22.50 28.65
N GLY A 178 16.41 23.14 28.48
CA GLY A 178 16.26 24.58 28.63
C GLY A 178 16.96 25.38 27.52
N LYS A 179 17.44 26.60 27.84
CA LYS A 179 18.05 27.50 26.85
C LYS A 179 19.22 26.84 26.12
N GLY A 180 19.16 26.79 24.79
CA GLY A 180 20.16 26.16 23.92
C GLY A 180 19.83 24.72 23.50
N TYR A 181 18.76 24.12 24.02
CA TYR A 181 18.23 22.82 23.55
C TYR A 181 16.91 22.96 22.78
N GLU A 182 16.47 24.18 22.51
CA GLU A 182 15.20 24.50 21.84
C GLU A 182 15.07 23.83 20.47
N GLU A 183 16.18 23.67 19.75
CA GLU A 183 16.30 23.01 18.45
C GLU A 183 16.10 21.47 18.50
N ALA A 184 16.07 20.86 19.68
CA ALA A 184 15.94 19.40 19.81
C ALA A 184 14.58 18.88 19.27
N ASP A 185 13.54 19.72 19.29
CA ASP A 185 12.25 19.42 18.65
C ASP A 185 12.40 19.30 17.13
N ASP A 186 13.15 20.22 16.52
CA ASP A 186 13.36 20.26 15.07
C ASP A 186 14.27 19.14 14.57
N TYR A 187 15.29 18.75 15.34
CA TYR A 187 16.08 17.55 15.04
C TYR A 187 15.23 16.27 15.09
N ALA A 188 14.27 16.19 16.01
CA ALA A 188 13.33 15.07 16.06
C ALA A 188 12.37 15.08 14.87
N ALA A 189 11.89 16.25 14.44
CA ALA A 189 11.09 16.41 13.23
C ALA A 189 11.88 16.03 11.96
N LEU A 190 13.16 16.40 11.85
CA LEU A 190 14.05 15.96 10.77
C LEU A 190 14.22 14.44 10.77
N PHE A 191 14.45 13.82 11.94
CA PHE A 191 14.54 12.37 12.03
C PHE A 191 13.23 11.69 11.60
N ALA A 192 12.09 12.17 12.07
CA ALA A 192 10.78 11.67 11.67
C ALA A 192 10.56 11.78 10.14
N SER A 193 10.97 12.90 9.52
CA SER A 193 10.88 13.08 8.07
C SER A 193 11.66 12.02 7.28
N GLY A 194 12.80 11.55 7.79
CA GLY A 194 13.56 10.45 7.20
C GLY A 194 12.79 9.12 7.22
N ILE A 195 12.06 8.83 8.29
CA ILE A 195 11.17 7.67 8.39
C ILE A 195 10.02 7.80 7.39
N ILE A 196 9.41 8.99 7.27
CA ILE A 196 8.33 9.25 6.32
C ILE A 196 8.81 9.05 4.89
N ILE A 197 9.99 9.56 4.51
CA ILE A 197 10.58 9.34 3.18
C ILE A 197 10.80 7.85 2.91
N PHE A 198 11.33 7.11 3.88
CA PHE A 198 11.51 5.67 3.74
C PHE A 198 10.19 4.94 3.50
N ASN A 199 9.14 5.29 4.24
CA ASN A 199 7.80 4.75 4.06
C ASN A 199 7.21 5.12 2.69
N ALA A 200 7.36 6.38 2.27
CA ALA A 200 6.94 6.85 0.95
C ALA A 200 7.63 6.04 -0.17
N TYR A 201 8.94 5.81 -0.08
CA TYR A 201 9.67 4.99 -1.05
C TYR A 201 9.18 3.53 -1.06
N ARG A 202 8.96 2.95 0.12
CA ARG A 202 8.46 1.57 0.28
C ARG A 202 7.06 1.40 -0.33
N LEU A 203 6.23 2.44 -0.31
CA LEU A 203 4.93 2.46 -0.97
C LEU A 203 5.03 2.73 -2.48
N PHE A 204 5.90 3.66 -2.88
CA PHE A 204 6.10 4.04 -4.28
C PHE A 204 6.65 2.89 -5.13
N LYS A 205 7.68 2.19 -4.65
CA LYS A 205 8.40 1.19 -5.44
C LYS A 205 7.50 0.05 -5.95
N PRO A 206 6.68 -0.62 -5.11
CA PRO A 206 5.75 -1.65 -5.59
C PRO A 206 4.72 -1.12 -6.58
N ALA A 207 4.15 0.07 -6.32
CA ALA A 207 3.14 0.68 -7.18
C ALA A 207 3.72 1.04 -8.56
N PHE A 208 4.92 1.62 -8.60
CA PHE A 208 5.64 1.89 -9.84
C PHE A 208 6.02 0.60 -10.59
N SER A 209 6.46 -0.42 -9.85
CA SER A 209 6.81 -1.73 -10.45
C SER A 209 5.59 -2.38 -11.11
N GLU A 210 4.42 -2.29 -10.48
CA GLU A 210 3.16 -2.78 -11.05
C GLU A 210 2.76 -2.00 -12.30
N LEU A 211 2.93 -0.67 -12.31
CA LEU A 211 2.65 0.16 -13.49
C LEU A 211 3.53 -0.22 -14.69
N MET A 212 4.79 -0.59 -14.42
CA MET A 212 5.79 -1.09 -15.37
C MET A 212 5.58 -2.55 -15.79
N ASP A 213 4.46 -3.17 -15.40
CA ASP A 213 4.13 -4.58 -15.69
C ASP A 213 5.22 -5.57 -15.22
N THR A 214 5.82 -5.29 -14.05
CA THR A 214 6.83 -6.17 -13.44
C THR A 214 6.24 -7.54 -13.15
N ALA A 215 6.96 -8.59 -13.54
CA ALA A 215 6.53 -9.96 -13.29
C ALA A 215 6.33 -10.23 -11.78
N PRO A 216 5.32 -11.03 -11.40
CA PRO A 216 5.14 -11.43 -10.01
C PRO A 216 6.29 -12.33 -9.54
N PRO A 217 6.36 -12.62 -8.23
CA PRO A 217 7.38 -13.51 -7.68
C PRO A 217 7.45 -14.86 -8.42
N ILE A 218 8.65 -15.44 -8.49
CA ILE A 218 8.93 -16.63 -9.31
C ILE A 218 8.01 -17.82 -9.00
N HIS A 219 7.60 -18.00 -7.74
CA HIS A 219 6.68 -19.07 -7.35
C HIS A 219 5.32 -18.98 -8.07
N VAL A 220 4.81 -17.77 -8.32
CA VAL A 220 3.55 -17.56 -9.06
C VAL A 220 3.73 -17.98 -10.52
N LEU A 221 4.87 -17.65 -11.13
CA LEU A 221 5.17 -18.09 -12.50
C LEU A 221 5.28 -19.60 -12.60
N ASP A 222 5.95 -20.23 -11.64
CA ASP A 222 6.15 -21.69 -11.63
C ASP A 222 4.84 -22.44 -11.39
N GLU A 223 3.96 -21.91 -10.54
CA GLU A 223 2.60 -22.42 -10.34
C GLU A 223 1.78 -22.36 -11.63
N VAL A 224 1.80 -21.23 -12.35
CA VAL A 224 1.10 -21.06 -13.63
C VAL A 224 1.66 -22.03 -14.68
N LYS A 225 2.98 -22.14 -14.83
CA LYS A 225 3.62 -23.07 -15.76
C LYS A 225 3.28 -24.53 -15.44
N SER A 226 3.31 -24.88 -14.16
CA SER A 226 2.99 -26.23 -13.67
C SER A 226 1.52 -26.59 -13.93
N ALA A 227 0.59 -25.66 -13.70
CA ALA A 227 -0.82 -25.86 -14.01
C ALA A 227 -1.08 -26.02 -15.52
N ALA A 228 -0.51 -25.13 -16.35
CA ALA A 228 -0.64 -25.22 -17.81
C ALA A 228 -0.03 -26.52 -18.37
N GLY A 229 1.12 -26.95 -17.85
CA GLY A 229 1.81 -28.16 -18.29
C GLY A 229 1.09 -29.47 -17.97
N LYS A 230 0.07 -29.46 -17.10
CA LYS A 230 -0.77 -30.63 -16.79
C LYS A 230 -1.90 -30.84 -17.78
N VAL A 231 -2.17 -29.87 -18.66
CA VAL A 231 -3.24 -29.98 -19.65
C VAL A 231 -2.85 -30.96 -20.75
N ASN A 232 -3.74 -31.92 -21.01
CA ASN A 232 -3.53 -32.94 -22.05
C ASN A 232 -3.29 -32.28 -23.41
N GLY A 233 -2.22 -32.71 -24.09
CA GLY A 233 -1.80 -32.16 -25.39
C GLY A 233 -0.76 -31.05 -25.31
N VAL A 234 -0.50 -30.50 -24.12
CA VAL A 234 0.64 -29.60 -23.89
C VAL A 234 1.91 -30.45 -23.73
N MET A 235 2.90 -30.21 -24.59
CA MET A 235 4.18 -30.92 -24.56
C MET A 235 5.26 -30.15 -23.79
N ALA A 236 5.23 -28.82 -23.87
CA ALA A 236 6.13 -27.92 -23.17
C ALA A 236 5.53 -26.51 -23.06
N ILE A 237 6.10 -25.70 -22.19
CA ILE A 237 5.82 -24.26 -22.10
C ILE A 237 7.06 -23.51 -22.60
N ASP A 238 6.91 -22.72 -23.66
CA ASP A 238 8.03 -21.93 -24.23
C ASP A 238 8.21 -20.62 -23.47
N LYS A 239 7.11 -19.85 -23.33
CA LYS A 239 7.09 -18.55 -22.66
C LYS A 239 5.89 -18.46 -21.74
N CYS A 240 6.07 -17.75 -20.63
CA CYS A 240 5.00 -17.42 -19.71
C CYS A 240 5.31 -16.05 -19.10
N PHE A 241 4.52 -15.06 -19.48
CA PHE A 241 4.53 -13.74 -18.88
C PHE A 241 3.28 -13.59 -18.05
N VAL A 242 3.46 -13.11 -16.83
CA VAL A 242 2.36 -12.81 -15.93
C VAL A 242 2.53 -11.36 -15.52
N ARG A 243 1.47 -10.57 -15.65
CA ARG A 243 1.41 -9.20 -15.15
C ARG A 243 0.24 -9.06 -14.19
N LYS A 244 0.41 -8.16 -13.22
CA LYS A 244 -0.63 -7.81 -12.26
C LYS A 244 -1.33 -6.54 -12.74
N MET A 245 -2.66 -6.51 -12.69
CA MET A 245 -3.47 -5.31 -12.92
C MET A 245 -4.46 -5.15 -11.78
N GLY A 246 -4.11 -4.33 -10.78
CA GLY A 246 -4.91 -4.18 -9.57
C GLY A 246 -4.97 -5.49 -8.78
N LEU A 247 -6.15 -6.04 -8.52
CA LEU A 247 -6.27 -7.28 -7.76
C LEU A 247 -6.14 -8.57 -8.60
N GLU A 248 -5.99 -8.41 -9.92
CA GLU A 248 -6.06 -9.51 -10.89
C GLU A 248 -4.72 -9.75 -11.60
N PHE A 249 -4.56 -10.95 -12.15
CA PHE A 249 -3.44 -11.34 -12.99
C PHE A 249 -3.89 -11.57 -14.43
N PHE A 250 -3.04 -11.18 -15.36
CA PHE A 250 -3.15 -11.47 -16.78
C PHE A 250 -1.95 -12.30 -17.20
N VAL A 251 -2.22 -13.37 -17.94
CA VAL A 251 -1.21 -14.35 -18.32
C VAL A 251 -1.10 -14.41 -19.84
N ASP A 252 0.10 -14.18 -20.38
CA ASP A 252 0.43 -14.43 -21.77
C ASP A 252 1.34 -15.67 -21.81
N ILE A 253 0.85 -16.78 -22.36
CA ILE A 253 1.55 -18.08 -22.32
C ILE A 253 1.67 -18.70 -23.71
N HIS A 254 2.85 -19.22 -24.02
CA HIS A 254 3.13 -19.97 -25.24
C HIS A 254 3.22 -21.45 -24.88
N VAL A 255 2.34 -22.27 -25.45
CA VAL A 255 2.30 -23.72 -25.21
C VAL A 255 2.70 -24.46 -26.47
N VAL A 256 3.60 -25.43 -26.31
CA VAL A 256 4.09 -26.27 -27.39
C VAL A 256 3.17 -27.48 -27.55
N VAL A 257 2.66 -27.70 -28.76
CA VAL A 257 1.80 -28.84 -29.12
C VAL A 257 2.38 -29.59 -30.33
N ASP A 258 1.88 -30.80 -30.59
CA ASP A 258 2.29 -31.57 -31.77
C ASP A 258 1.96 -30.82 -33.07
N ARG A 259 2.99 -30.58 -33.88
CA ARG A 259 2.92 -29.91 -35.19
C ARG A 259 1.98 -30.53 -36.21
N ASN A 260 1.65 -31.81 -36.06
CA ASN A 260 0.77 -32.53 -36.98
C ASN A 260 -0.71 -32.37 -36.60
N LEU A 261 -1.01 -31.71 -35.48
CA LEU A 261 -2.37 -31.46 -35.05
C LEU A 261 -3.06 -30.45 -35.98
N PRO A 262 -4.31 -30.71 -36.37
CA PRO A 262 -5.15 -29.70 -37.00
C PRO A 262 -5.27 -28.45 -36.12
N VAL A 263 -5.36 -27.27 -36.74
CA VAL A 263 -5.46 -25.97 -36.04
C VAL A 263 -6.60 -25.95 -35.01
N HIS A 264 -7.74 -26.57 -35.32
CA HIS A 264 -8.88 -26.62 -34.40
C HIS A 264 -8.59 -27.42 -33.11
N ILE A 265 -7.74 -28.45 -33.18
CA ILE A 265 -7.32 -29.21 -31.98
C ILE A 265 -6.31 -28.39 -31.18
N GLY A 266 -5.35 -27.73 -31.83
CA GLY A 266 -4.44 -26.79 -31.16
C GLY A 266 -5.20 -25.68 -30.44
N HIS A 267 -6.22 -25.10 -31.08
CA HIS A 267 -7.09 -24.09 -30.48
C HIS A 267 -7.86 -24.63 -29.26
N LEU A 268 -8.38 -25.86 -29.34
CA LEU A 268 -9.04 -26.52 -28.21
C LEU A 268 -8.10 -26.75 -27.02
N ILE A 269 -6.85 -27.16 -27.28
CA ILE A 269 -5.81 -27.27 -26.23
C ILE A 269 -5.58 -25.89 -25.60
N GLY A 270 -5.49 -24.84 -26.40
CA GLY A 270 -5.35 -23.46 -25.93
C GLY A 270 -6.49 -23.02 -25.00
N HIS A 271 -7.75 -23.31 -25.37
CA HIS A 271 -8.90 -23.07 -24.49
C HIS A 271 -8.82 -23.87 -23.19
N ASN A 272 -8.46 -25.15 -23.26
CA ASN A 272 -8.32 -25.98 -22.05
C ASN A 272 -7.23 -25.44 -21.10
N VAL A 273 -6.12 -24.91 -21.64
CA VAL A 273 -5.07 -24.24 -20.85
C VAL A 273 -5.62 -22.99 -20.17
N LYS A 274 -6.32 -22.13 -20.92
CA LYS A 274 -6.96 -20.93 -20.37
C LYS A 274 -7.91 -21.28 -19.22
N ASP A 275 -8.82 -22.22 -19.46
CA ASP A 275 -9.83 -22.63 -18.48
C ASP A 275 -9.20 -23.25 -17.23
N GLU A 276 -8.17 -24.08 -17.39
CA GLU A 276 -7.46 -24.70 -16.26
C GLU A 276 -6.71 -23.64 -15.43
N LEU A 277 -6.08 -22.65 -16.06
CA LEU A 277 -5.39 -21.58 -15.34
C LEU A 277 -6.35 -20.69 -14.54
N ILE A 278 -7.48 -20.28 -15.13
CA ILE A 278 -8.51 -19.48 -14.44
C ILE A 278 -9.12 -20.28 -13.28
N LYS A 279 -9.34 -21.58 -13.47
CA LYS A 279 -9.84 -22.48 -12.43
C LYS A 279 -8.82 -22.70 -11.30
N PHE A 280 -7.54 -22.85 -11.65
CA PHE A 280 -6.45 -23.06 -10.71
C PHE A 280 -6.27 -21.86 -9.78
N ASN A 281 -6.29 -20.65 -10.33
CA ASN A 281 -6.18 -19.42 -9.57
C ASN A 281 -7.25 -18.42 -10.02
N PRO A 282 -8.35 -18.26 -9.24
CA PRO A 282 -9.43 -17.33 -9.55
C PRO A 282 -9.03 -15.85 -9.62
N LYS A 283 -7.78 -15.49 -9.25
CA LYS A 283 -7.24 -14.14 -9.45
C LYS A 283 -6.72 -13.94 -10.88
N ILE A 284 -6.56 -14.98 -11.68
CA ILE A 284 -6.25 -14.88 -13.11
C ILE A 284 -7.54 -14.51 -13.84
N SER A 285 -7.60 -13.28 -14.34
CA SER A 285 -8.79 -12.73 -14.99
C SER A 285 -8.86 -13.13 -16.46
N ASP A 286 -7.71 -13.10 -17.14
CA ASP A 286 -7.62 -13.54 -18.53
C ASP A 286 -6.27 -14.20 -18.84
N VAL A 287 -6.30 -15.06 -19.85
CA VAL A 287 -5.14 -15.80 -20.36
C VAL A 287 -5.14 -15.71 -21.87
N LEU A 288 -4.07 -15.15 -22.44
CA LEU A 288 -3.77 -15.24 -23.86
C LEU A 288 -2.86 -16.45 -24.10
N VAL A 289 -3.35 -17.44 -24.85
CA VAL A 289 -2.60 -18.65 -25.17
C VAL A 289 -2.14 -18.62 -26.62
N HIS A 290 -0.84 -18.57 -26.85
CA HIS A 290 -0.22 -18.78 -28.16
C HIS A 290 0.18 -20.25 -28.33
N ILE A 291 -0.17 -20.84 -29.47
CA ILE A 291 0.15 -22.24 -29.78
C ILE A 291 1.42 -22.28 -30.62
N GLU A 292 2.45 -22.93 -30.10
CA GLU A 292 3.71 -23.19 -30.79
C GLU A 292 3.73 -24.65 -31.28
N PRO A 293 4.06 -24.93 -32.55
CA PRO A 293 4.30 -26.30 -32.99
C PRO A 293 5.63 -26.80 -32.41
N THR A 294 5.74 -28.12 -32.16
CA THR A 294 7.04 -28.75 -31.81
C THR A 294 8.13 -28.35 -32.81
N PRO A 295 9.35 -27.98 -32.39
CA PRO A 295 10.42 -27.55 -33.29
C PRO A 295 10.82 -28.63 -34.31
N VAL A 296 11.20 -28.23 -35.54
CA VAL A 296 11.84 -29.16 -36.48
C VAL A 296 13.29 -29.27 -36.02
N LYS A 297 13.80 -30.47 -35.73
CA LYS A 297 15.26 -30.67 -35.79
C LYS A 297 15.64 -30.61 -37.26
N ILE A 298 16.11 -29.45 -37.73
CA ILE A 298 16.72 -29.28 -39.05
C ILE A 298 18.18 -29.72 -38.94
#